data_AF-S8DKK7-F1
#
_entry.id   AF-S8DKK7-F1
#
_cell.length_a   1.000
_cell.length_b   1.000
_cell.length_c   1.000
_cell.angle_alpha   90.00
_cell.angle_beta   90.00
_cell.angle_gamma   90.00
#
_symmetry.space_group_name_H-M   'P 1'
#
loop_
_entity.id
_entity.type
_entity.pdbx_description
1 polymer ?
#
loop_
_entity_poly.entity_id
_entity_poly.type
_entity_poly.pdbx_seq_one_letter_code
_entity_poly.pdbx_strand_id
1 'polypeptide(L)'
;MSIPRLPLLFCAALANSIAFTPPGPPPNRKERMRHTSAWERVFNVIVPHLTRYMKNIGWVIFAGEATAVLASYYPSFPPSQYILRLLTHLGLPPSPNTRISPSLLLGTALAVTGAVIRTRCYRALGRFFTFQLALRRAQGQRLCTAGPYAVVRHPSYSGLILTIAAFALWTAGPGSWLRESGWLATPIGRAWFWAQNGVNLYAVGSLLLRTRVEDEALRDEFVQEWEHWASEVPYKILPWIF
;
A
#
# COMPACT_ATOMS: atom_id res chain seq x y z
N MET A 1 -15.40 -15.86 14.86
CA MET A 1 -15.36 -15.13 13.57
C MET A 1 -16.69 -14.40 13.42
N SER A 2 -16.69 -13.14 13.00
CA SER A 2 -17.89 -12.29 13.02
C SER A 2 -18.20 -11.74 11.63
N ILE A 3 -19.37 -12.05 11.04
CA ILE A 3 -19.81 -11.52 9.72
C ILE A 3 -19.69 -9.99 9.60
N PRO A 4 -20.06 -9.18 10.62
CA PRO A 4 -19.93 -7.72 10.58
C PRO A 4 -18.53 -7.15 10.28
N ARG A 5 -17.47 -7.96 10.35
CA ARG A 5 -16.11 -7.50 10.00
C ARG A 5 -15.85 -7.50 8.49
N LEU A 6 -16.60 -8.29 7.71
CA LEU A 6 -16.37 -8.47 6.27
C LEU A 6 -16.43 -7.15 5.48
N PRO A 7 -17.37 -6.21 5.76
CA PRO A 7 -17.37 -4.91 5.09
C PRO A 7 -16.10 -4.10 5.35
N LEU A 8 -15.57 -4.11 6.59
CA LEU A 8 -14.34 -3.39 6.94
C LEU A 8 -13.12 -3.97 6.20
N LEU A 9 -13.02 -5.30 6.17
CA LEU A 9 -11.96 -6.01 5.44
C LEU A 9 -12.03 -5.74 3.93
N PHE A 10 -13.25 -5.75 3.37
CA PHE A 10 -13.49 -5.42 1.98
C PHE A 10 -13.07 -3.98 1.68
N CYS A 11 -13.46 -3.02 2.52
CA CYS A 11 -13.04 -1.62 2.41
C CYS A 11 -11.52 -1.48 2.45
N ALA A 12 -10.84 -2.19 3.36
CA ALA A 12 -9.38 -2.18 3.45
C ALA A 12 -8.73 -2.77 2.19
N ALA A 13 -9.22 -3.91 1.69
CA ALA A 13 -8.73 -4.54 0.46
C ALA A 13 -8.94 -3.66 -0.78
N LEU A 14 -10.12 -3.04 -0.90
CA LEU A 14 -10.45 -2.10 -1.96
C LEU A 14 -9.56 -0.86 -1.91
N ALA A 15 -9.41 -0.25 -0.73
CA ALA A 15 -8.55 0.92 -0.53
C ALA A 15 -7.09 0.61 -0.88
N ASN A 16 -6.58 -0.55 -0.45
CA ASN A 16 -5.24 -1.03 -0.82
C ASN A 16 -5.11 -1.19 -2.35
N SER A 17 -6.10 -1.81 -3.00
CA SER A 17 -6.11 -1.98 -4.46
C SER A 17 -6.11 -0.64 -5.20
N ILE A 18 -6.87 0.35 -4.73
CA ILE A 18 -6.88 1.72 -5.27
C ILE A 18 -5.49 2.35 -5.10
N ALA A 19 -4.91 2.25 -3.91
CA ALA A 19 -3.61 2.85 -3.61
C ALA A 19 -2.48 2.29 -4.50
N PHE A 20 -2.48 0.99 -4.79
CA PHE A 20 -1.45 0.36 -5.64
C PHE A 20 -1.79 0.30 -7.13
N THR A 21 -2.94 0.84 -7.56
CA THR A 21 -3.28 0.95 -8.98
C THR A 21 -2.84 2.31 -9.53
N PRO A 22 -1.95 2.37 -10.54
CA PRO A 22 -1.60 3.63 -11.19
C PRO A 22 -2.79 4.18 -12.00
N PRO A 23 -2.98 5.51 -12.05
CA PRO A 23 -4.08 6.12 -12.81
C PRO A 23 -3.87 6.10 -14.33
N GLY A 24 -2.66 5.78 -14.79
CA GLY A 24 -2.31 5.73 -16.21
C GLY A 24 -1.23 4.70 -16.50
N PRO A 25 -0.94 4.45 -17.80
CA PRO A 25 0.09 3.52 -18.21
C PRO A 25 1.48 3.98 -17.76
N PRO A 26 2.44 3.04 -17.57
CA PRO A 26 3.80 3.39 -17.23
C PRO A 26 4.46 4.22 -18.34
N PRO A 27 5.41 5.10 -18.00
CA PRO A 27 6.07 5.96 -18.98
C PRO A 27 6.92 5.15 -19.96
N ASN A 28 6.94 5.61 -21.21
CA ASN A 28 7.74 5.02 -22.28
C ASN A 28 9.23 5.11 -21.95
N ARG A 29 10.06 4.19 -22.47
CA ARG A 29 11.50 4.16 -22.18
C ARG A 29 12.22 5.48 -22.50
N LYS A 30 11.75 6.21 -23.53
CA LYS A 30 12.27 7.52 -23.95
C LYS A 30 11.86 8.69 -23.03
N GLU A 31 10.79 8.50 -22.25
CA GLU A 31 10.24 9.49 -21.30
C GLU A 31 10.81 9.34 -19.88
N ARG A 32 11.52 8.24 -19.62
CA ARG A 32 12.28 8.05 -18.38
C ARG A 32 13.49 8.96 -18.39
N MET A 33 13.94 9.39 -17.22
CA MET A 33 15.11 10.27 -17.12
C MET A 33 16.31 9.69 -17.87
N ARG A 34 17.02 10.53 -18.64
CA ARG A 34 18.14 10.10 -19.50
C ARG A 34 19.33 9.59 -18.67
N HIS A 35 19.51 10.14 -17.47
CA HIS A 35 20.52 9.72 -16.51
C HIS A 35 19.86 9.14 -15.25
N THR A 36 19.55 7.85 -15.28
CA THR A 36 19.10 7.12 -14.07
C THR A 36 20.29 6.46 -13.38
N SER A 37 20.41 6.68 -12.07
CA SER A 37 21.37 5.95 -11.22
C SER A 37 21.18 4.43 -11.32
N ALA A 38 22.20 3.65 -10.93
CA ALA A 38 22.09 2.19 -10.91
C ALA A 38 20.91 1.71 -10.04
N TRP A 39 20.71 2.37 -8.91
CA TRP A 39 19.57 2.13 -8.02
C TRP A 39 18.22 2.37 -8.71
N GLU A 40 18.07 3.49 -9.42
CA GLU A 40 16.82 3.85 -10.12
C GLU A 40 16.49 2.84 -11.24
N ARG A 41 17.51 2.27 -11.90
CA ARG A 41 17.30 1.20 -12.88
C ARG A 41 16.73 -0.07 -12.23
N VAL A 42 17.30 -0.49 -11.09
CA VAL A 42 16.81 -1.65 -10.34
C VAL A 42 15.39 -1.39 -9.81
N PHE A 43 15.15 -0.22 -9.24
CA PHE A 43 13.84 0.20 -8.76
C PHE A 43 12.78 0.11 -9.88
N ASN A 44 13.08 0.62 -11.07
CA ASN A 44 12.16 0.64 -12.21
C ASN A 44 11.80 -0.76 -12.74
N VAL A 45 12.67 -1.75 -12.52
CA VAL A 45 12.38 -3.16 -12.80
C VAL A 45 11.48 -3.75 -11.73
N ILE A 46 11.73 -3.46 -10.44
CA ILE A 46 11.02 -4.07 -9.31
C ILE A 46 9.61 -3.49 -9.12
N VAL A 47 9.45 -2.16 -9.26
CA VAL A 47 8.22 -1.45 -8.86
C VAL A 47 6.92 -1.97 -9.52
N PRO A 48 6.88 -2.36 -10.81
CA PRO A 48 5.63 -2.87 -11.41
C PRO A 48 5.23 -4.23 -10.82
N HIS A 49 6.20 -5.09 -10.49
CA HIS A 49 5.94 -6.38 -9.87
C HIS A 49 5.52 -6.21 -8.41
N LEU A 50 6.23 -5.36 -7.66
CA LEU A 50 5.91 -5.05 -6.28
C LEU A 50 4.50 -4.48 -6.14
N THR A 51 4.13 -3.50 -6.98
CA THR A 51 2.82 -2.85 -6.90
C THR A 51 1.69 -3.79 -7.30
N ARG A 52 1.90 -4.65 -8.32
CA ARG A 52 0.95 -5.71 -8.67
C ARG A 52 0.78 -6.73 -7.55
N TYR A 53 1.88 -7.14 -6.92
CA TYR A 53 1.86 -8.03 -5.77
C TYR A 53 1.06 -7.40 -4.61
N MET A 54 1.40 -6.18 -4.20
CA MET A 54 0.73 -5.48 -3.10
C MET A 54 -0.75 -5.22 -3.39
N LYS A 55 -1.12 -4.91 -4.63
CA LYS A 55 -2.52 -4.80 -5.05
C LYS A 55 -3.30 -6.09 -4.82
N ASN A 56 -2.72 -7.23 -5.22
CA ASN A 56 -3.43 -8.51 -5.24
C ASN A 56 -3.42 -9.21 -3.88
N ILE A 57 -2.37 -9.06 -3.08
CA ILE A 57 -2.26 -9.78 -1.81
C ILE A 57 -3.36 -9.37 -0.82
N GLY A 58 -3.79 -8.11 -0.83
CA GLY A 58 -4.95 -7.66 -0.04
C GLY A 58 -6.23 -8.42 -0.38
N TRP A 59 -6.49 -8.68 -1.67
CA TRP A 59 -7.66 -9.46 -2.10
C TRP A 59 -7.54 -10.94 -1.72
N VAL A 60 -6.34 -11.53 -1.81
CA VAL A 60 -6.10 -12.92 -1.40
C VAL A 60 -6.37 -13.10 0.09
N ILE A 61 -5.90 -12.17 0.93
CA ILE A 61 -6.11 -12.22 2.38
C ILE A 61 -7.59 -12.01 2.71
N PHE A 62 -8.26 -11.03 2.08
CA PHE A 62 -9.70 -10.86 2.23
C PHE A 62 -10.47 -12.12 1.85
N ALA A 63 -10.16 -12.74 0.71
CA ALA A 63 -10.85 -13.94 0.26
C ALA A 63 -10.65 -15.11 1.23
N GLY A 64 -9.41 -15.33 1.70
CA GLY A 64 -9.12 -16.36 2.69
C GLY A 64 -9.89 -16.14 3.99
N GLU A 65 -9.87 -14.91 4.51
CA GLU A 65 -10.56 -14.56 5.75
C GLU A 65 -12.09 -14.63 5.59
N ALA A 66 -12.65 -14.13 4.49
CA ALA A 66 -14.09 -14.20 4.21
C ALA A 66 -14.56 -15.65 4.08
N THR A 67 -13.78 -16.50 3.41
CA THR A 67 -14.09 -17.93 3.27
C THR A 67 -14.05 -18.63 4.64
N ALA A 68 -13.06 -18.32 5.48
CA ALA A 68 -12.99 -18.86 6.84
C ALA A 68 -14.18 -18.39 7.71
N VAL A 69 -14.59 -17.12 7.59
CA VAL A 69 -15.78 -16.60 8.29
C VAL A 69 -17.03 -17.35 7.82
N LEU A 70 -17.28 -17.46 6.52
CA LEU A 70 -18.46 -18.15 5.99
C LEU A 70 -18.49 -19.62 6.38
N ALA A 71 -17.37 -20.33 6.25
CA ALA A 71 -17.27 -21.74 6.65
C ALA A 71 -17.56 -21.95 8.15
N SER A 72 -17.19 -20.99 9.00
CA SER A 72 -17.49 -21.06 10.44
C SER A 72 -18.98 -20.85 10.77
N TYR A 73 -19.72 -20.13 9.94
CA TYR A 73 -21.17 -19.90 10.12
C TYR A 73 -22.04 -21.02 9.55
N TYR A 74 -21.54 -21.76 8.55
CA TYR A 74 -22.25 -22.87 7.92
C TYR A 74 -21.50 -24.19 8.11
N PRO A 75 -21.36 -24.69 9.36
CA PRO A 75 -20.55 -25.89 9.66
C PRO A 75 -21.18 -27.18 9.12
N SER A 76 -22.48 -27.18 8.84
CA SER A 76 -23.24 -28.29 8.24
C SER A 76 -22.98 -28.47 6.74
N PHE A 77 -22.39 -27.47 6.07
CA PHE A 77 -22.03 -27.58 4.67
C PHE A 77 -20.74 -28.42 4.52
N PRO A 78 -20.73 -29.52 3.72
CA PRO A 78 -19.61 -30.48 3.72
C PRO A 78 -18.21 -29.88 3.45
N PRO A 79 -18.05 -28.90 2.52
CA PRO A 79 -16.76 -28.24 2.31
C PRO A 79 -16.25 -27.42 3.48
N SER A 80 -17.12 -26.93 4.38
CA SER A 80 -16.76 -26.00 5.45
C SER A 80 -15.71 -26.58 6.39
N GLN A 81 -15.80 -27.87 6.72
CA GLN A 81 -14.83 -28.54 7.61
C GLN A 81 -13.44 -28.63 6.95
N TYR A 82 -13.40 -28.92 5.64
CA TYR A 82 -12.15 -28.95 4.89
C TYR A 82 -11.50 -27.56 4.81
N ILE A 83 -12.32 -26.55 4.49
CA ILE A 83 -11.89 -25.15 4.41
C ILE A 83 -11.33 -24.67 5.76
N LEU A 84 -12.04 -24.94 6.86
CA LEU A 84 -11.57 -24.55 8.19
C LEU A 84 -10.28 -25.26 8.57
N ARG A 85 -10.11 -26.55 8.27
CA ARG A 85 -8.83 -27.25 8.52
C ARG A 85 -7.67 -26.64 7.73
N LEU A 86 -7.91 -26.24 6.48
CA LEU A 86 -6.90 -25.64 5.63
C LEU A 86 -6.54 -24.21 6.08
N LEU A 87 -7.55 -23.40 6.40
CA LEU A 87 -7.40 -21.96 6.69
C LEU A 87 -7.24 -21.64 8.18
N THR A 88 -7.53 -22.59 9.07
CA THR A 88 -7.31 -22.51 10.51
C THR A 88 -6.60 -23.80 10.92
N HIS A 89 -5.27 -23.81 10.77
CA HIS A 89 -4.41 -25.00 10.77
C HIS A 89 -4.46 -25.84 12.08
N LEU A 90 -5.25 -25.43 13.07
CA LEU A 90 -5.36 -26.12 14.36
C LEU A 90 -6.77 -26.61 14.70
N GLY A 91 -7.76 -26.44 13.82
CA GLY A 91 -9.17 -26.75 14.17
C GLY A 91 -9.64 -26.01 15.42
N LEU A 92 -8.94 -24.92 15.79
CA LEU A 92 -9.28 -24.11 16.93
C LEU A 92 -10.65 -23.49 16.68
N PRO A 93 -11.56 -23.52 17.66
CA PRO A 93 -12.83 -22.82 17.52
C PRO A 93 -12.54 -21.36 17.17
N PRO A 94 -13.38 -20.72 16.34
CA PRO A 94 -13.20 -19.33 15.97
C PRO A 94 -13.00 -18.49 17.24
N SER A 95 -11.77 -18.00 17.46
CA SER A 95 -11.41 -17.28 18.67
C SER A 95 -12.44 -16.17 18.91
N PRO A 96 -12.99 -16.00 20.14
CA PRO A 96 -13.93 -14.91 20.45
C PRO A 96 -13.33 -13.52 20.14
N ASN A 97 -12.01 -13.43 19.99
CA ASN A 97 -11.26 -12.23 19.60
C ASN A 97 -11.32 -11.90 18.09
N THR A 98 -11.94 -12.74 17.26
CA THR A 98 -12.16 -12.44 15.82
C THR A 98 -13.42 -11.60 15.58
N ARG A 99 -13.81 -10.80 16.59
CA ARG A 99 -14.78 -9.70 16.49
C ARG A 99 -14.11 -8.46 15.86
N ILE A 100 -14.85 -7.36 15.74
CA ILE A 100 -14.29 -6.08 15.34
C ILE A 100 -13.25 -5.67 16.38
N SER A 101 -11.97 -5.68 16.00
CA SER A 101 -10.86 -5.31 16.87
C SER A 101 -10.45 -3.84 16.62
N PRO A 102 -9.84 -3.17 17.61
CA PRO A 102 -9.26 -1.83 17.41
C PRO A 102 -8.22 -1.81 16.27
N SER A 103 -7.46 -2.89 16.11
CA SER A 103 -6.48 -3.05 15.01
C SER A 103 -7.16 -3.09 13.64
N LEU A 104 -8.33 -3.73 13.51
CA LEU A 104 -9.09 -3.76 12.26
C LEU A 104 -9.66 -2.37 11.95
N LEU A 105 -10.22 -1.68 12.94
CA LEU A 105 -10.74 -0.32 12.74
C LEU A 105 -9.63 0.65 12.35
N LEU A 106 -8.52 0.64 13.09
CA LEU A 106 -7.36 1.48 12.80
C LEU A 106 -6.75 1.13 11.43
N GLY A 107 -6.55 -0.15 11.14
CA GLY A 107 -6.04 -0.61 9.85
C GLY A 107 -6.93 -0.16 8.69
N THR A 108 -8.26 -0.30 8.84
CA THR A 108 -9.22 0.15 7.82
C THR A 108 -9.17 1.67 7.64
N ALA A 109 -9.14 2.43 8.74
CA ALA A 109 -9.04 3.89 8.69
C ALA A 109 -7.76 4.36 8.00
N LEU A 110 -6.61 3.73 8.30
CA LEU A 110 -5.33 4.02 7.65
C LEU A 110 -5.34 3.66 6.16
N ALA A 111 -5.91 2.50 5.79
CA ALA A 111 -6.03 2.09 4.39
C ALA A 111 -6.87 3.09 3.59
N VAL A 112 -8.05 3.47 4.11
CA VAL A 112 -8.94 4.45 3.48
C VAL A 112 -8.27 5.81 3.37
N THR A 113 -7.62 6.28 4.44
CA THR A 113 -6.90 7.56 4.43
C THR A 113 -5.77 7.56 3.40
N GLY A 114 -4.97 6.50 3.36
CA GLY A 114 -3.90 6.33 2.37
C GLY A 114 -4.42 6.33 0.94
N ALA A 115 -5.52 5.61 0.67
CA ALA A 115 -6.16 5.58 -0.63
C ALA A 115 -6.76 6.93 -1.05
N VAL A 116 -7.37 7.67 -0.12
CA VAL A 116 -7.90 9.02 -0.37
C VAL A 116 -6.76 9.98 -0.73
N ILE A 117 -5.66 9.98 0.04
CA ILE A 117 -4.48 10.80 -0.27
C ILE A 117 -3.97 10.47 -1.67
N ARG A 118 -3.77 9.18 -1.99
CA ARG A 118 -3.30 8.76 -3.32
C ARG A 118 -4.25 9.17 -4.43
N THR A 119 -5.55 9.01 -4.24
CA THR A 119 -6.57 9.41 -5.22
C THR A 119 -6.54 10.93 -5.45
N ARG A 120 -6.34 11.74 -4.39
CA ARG A 120 -6.18 13.19 -4.53
C ARG A 120 -4.89 13.54 -5.28
N CYS A 121 -3.78 12.84 -5.03
CA CYS A 121 -2.54 13.01 -5.80
C CYS A 121 -2.71 12.63 -7.29
N TYR A 122 -3.41 11.53 -7.57
CA TYR A 122 -3.73 11.10 -8.93
C TYR A 122 -4.55 12.14 -9.68
N ARG A 123 -5.53 12.76 -9.00
CA ARG A 123 -6.34 13.83 -9.58
C ARG A 123 -5.53 15.12 -9.79
N ALA A 124 -4.65 15.47 -8.87
CA ALA A 124 -3.83 16.68 -8.95
C ALA A 124 -2.80 16.64 -10.08
N LEU A 125 -2.10 15.51 -10.25
CA LEU A 125 -1.12 15.32 -11.34
C LEU A 125 -1.74 14.81 -12.65
N GLY A 126 -2.92 14.17 -12.57
CA GLY A 126 -3.63 13.61 -13.71
C GLY A 126 -2.76 12.67 -14.54
N ARG A 127 -2.70 12.92 -15.85
CA ARG A 127 -1.93 12.14 -16.83
C ARG A 127 -0.41 12.14 -16.59
N PHE A 128 0.10 13.05 -15.76
CA PHE A 128 1.52 13.14 -15.43
C PHE A 128 1.91 12.27 -14.23
N PHE A 129 0.93 11.67 -13.53
CA PHE A 129 1.23 10.77 -12.43
C PHE A 129 1.78 9.43 -12.96
N THR A 130 3.02 9.10 -12.62
CA THR A 130 3.65 7.83 -12.95
C THR A 130 4.32 7.22 -11.71
N PHE A 131 4.35 5.88 -11.64
CA PHE A 131 5.02 5.19 -10.53
C PHE A 131 6.54 5.20 -10.73
N GLN A 132 7.01 5.17 -11.97
CA GLN A 132 8.39 5.43 -12.35
C GLN A 132 8.62 6.93 -12.56
N LEU A 133 9.82 7.42 -12.25
CA LEU A 133 10.16 8.82 -12.43
C LEU A 133 10.23 9.17 -13.92
N ALA A 134 9.34 10.07 -14.36
CA ALA A 134 9.28 10.57 -15.72
C ALA A 134 8.90 12.05 -15.70
N LEU A 135 9.75 12.88 -16.32
CA LEU A 135 9.51 14.31 -16.48
C LEU A 135 9.09 14.57 -17.93
N ARG A 136 7.88 15.11 -18.09
CA ARG A 136 7.20 15.29 -19.37
C ARG A 136 7.02 16.77 -19.73
N ARG A 137 8.07 17.57 -19.55
CA ARG A 137 8.01 19.01 -19.86
C ARG A 137 7.67 19.29 -21.31
N ALA A 138 8.21 18.51 -22.24
CA ALA A 138 7.87 18.58 -23.66
C ALA A 138 6.38 18.32 -23.95
N GLN A 139 5.65 17.69 -23.01
CA GLN A 139 4.20 17.43 -23.08
C GLN A 139 3.39 18.42 -22.22
N GLY A 140 4.01 19.52 -21.78
CA GLY A 140 3.39 20.60 -21.00
C GLY A 140 3.27 20.32 -19.50
N GLN A 141 4.02 19.37 -18.94
CA GLN A 141 4.04 19.17 -17.49
C GLN A 141 4.60 20.42 -16.79
N ARG A 142 3.85 20.92 -15.81
CA ARG A 142 4.28 21.95 -14.85
C ARG A 142 4.47 21.32 -13.47
N LEU A 143 5.21 22.00 -12.60
CA LEU A 143 5.32 21.59 -11.20
C LEU A 143 3.93 21.64 -10.54
N CYS A 144 3.50 20.53 -9.93
CA CYS A 144 2.21 20.45 -9.25
C CYS A 144 2.38 20.91 -7.80
N THR A 145 1.86 22.08 -7.48
CA THR A 145 1.94 22.69 -6.14
C THR A 145 0.59 22.73 -5.43
N ALA A 146 -0.49 22.27 -6.08
CA ALA A 146 -1.85 22.33 -5.58
C ALA A 146 -2.33 21.03 -4.90
N GLY A 147 -3.38 21.14 -4.08
CA GLY A 147 -3.98 19.99 -3.41
C GLY A 147 -3.03 19.39 -2.37
N PRO A 148 -2.84 18.06 -2.33
CA PRO A 148 -1.93 17.45 -1.35
C PRO A 148 -0.49 17.95 -1.42
N TYR A 149 -0.05 18.43 -2.59
CA TYR A 149 1.31 18.96 -2.83
C TYR A 149 1.56 20.34 -2.20
N ALA A 150 0.50 21.00 -1.71
CA ALA A 150 0.61 22.24 -0.94
C ALA A 150 0.96 22.00 0.54
N VAL A 151 0.91 20.73 1.01
CA VAL A 151 1.11 20.39 2.43
C VAL A 151 2.47 19.70 2.66
N VAL A 152 2.82 18.76 1.79
CA VAL A 152 4.12 18.07 1.78
C VAL A 152 4.54 17.82 0.34
N ARG A 153 5.83 17.62 0.08
CA ARG A 153 6.37 17.46 -1.29
C ARG A 153 6.04 16.11 -1.94
N HIS A 154 5.96 15.03 -1.15
CA HIS A 154 5.66 13.68 -1.62
C HIS A 154 4.42 13.07 -0.93
N PRO A 155 3.23 13.69 -1.02
CA PRO A 155 2.02 13.26 -0.31
C PRO A 155 1.57 11.86 -0.75
N SER A 156 1.85 11.49 -2.00
CA SER A 156 1.55 10.17 -2.53
C SER A 156 2.34 9.05 -1.84
N TYR A 157 3.52 9.36 -1.29
CA TYR A 157 4.33 8.42 -0.50
C TYR A 157 3.81 8.29 0.91
N SER A 158 3.36 9.38 1.54
CA SER A 158 2.63 9.34 2.81
C SER A 158 1.41 8.43 2.69
N GLY A 159 0.64 8.55 1.60
CA GLY A 159 -0.50 7.66 1.33
C GLY A 159 -0.12 6.17 1.18
N LEU A 160 1.02 5.86 0.53
CA LEU A 160 1.51 4.47 0.46
C LEU A 160 1.97 3.95 1.81
N ILE A 161 2.72 4.74 2.57
CA ILE A 161 3.21 4.34 3.90
C ILE A 161 2.04 4.02 4.83
N LEU A 162 0.98 4.84 4.83
CA LEU A 162 -0.26 4.56 5.58
C LEU A 162 -0.92 3.25 5.11
N THR A 163 -0.96 2.99 3.80
CA THR A 163 -1.53 1.75 3.25
C THR A 163 -0.71 0.51 3.65
N ILE A 164 0.62 0.62 3.67
CA ILE A 164 1.52 -0.46 4.11
C ILE A 164 1.36 -0.71 5.61
N ALA A 165 1.27 0.35 6.42
CA ALA A 165 1.01 0.24 7.86
C ALA A 165 -0.36 -0.40 8.15
N ALA A 166 -1.38 -0.01 7.38
CA ALA A 166 -2.71 -0.62 7.44
C ALA A 166 -2.66 -2.13 7.17
N PHE A 167 -1.93 -2.54 6.14
CA PHE A 167 -1.76 -3.95 5.80
C PHE A 167 -1.05 -4.73 6.90
N ALA A 168 -0.01 -4.14 7.52
CA ALA A 168 0.68 -4.75 8.67
C ALA A 168 -0.27 -4.91 9.87
N LEU A 169 -1.10 -3.91 10.19
CA LEU A 169 -2.09 -4.01 11.26
C LEU A 169 -3.17 -5.05 10.97
N TRP A 170 -3.63 -5.13 9.72
CA TRP A 170 -4.61 -6.12 9.32
C TRP A 170 -4.07 -7.55 9.41
N THR A 171 -2.80 -7.77 9.06
CA THR A 171 -2.22 -9.12 9.06
C THR A 171 -1.63 -9.54 10.41
N ALA A 172 -1.01 -8.63 11.15
CA ALA A 172 -0.30 -8.93 12.41
C ALA A 172 -1.03 -8.49 13.69
N GLY A 173 -2.05 -7.65 13.56
CA GLY A 173 -2.77 -7.08 14.69
C GLY A 173 -3.57 -8.12 15.48
N PRO A 174 -3.84 -7.88 16.78
CA PRO A 174 -4.74 -8.73 17.56
C PRO A 174 -6.10 -8.88 16.87
N GLY A 175 -6.64 -10.11 16.80
CA GLY A 175 -7.89 -10.37 16.10
C GLY A 175 -7.79 -10.46 14.56
N SER A 176 -6.57 -10.40 13.98
CA SER A 176 -6.36 -10.73 12.57
C SER A 176 -6.51 -12.23 12.31
N TRP A 177 -7.04 -12.60 11.14
CA TRP A 177 -7.15 -14.02 10.77
C TRP A 177 -5.78 -14.71 10.75
N LEU A 178 -4.75 -14.06 10.22
CA LEU A 178 -3.42 -14.68 10.11
C LEU A 178 -2.82 -15.01 11.50
N ARG A 179 -3.05 -14.16 12.51
CA ARG A 179 -2.58 -14.38 13.88
C ARG A 179 -3.42 -15.42 14.62
N GLU A 180 -4.74 -15.38 14.47
CA GLU A 180 -5.67 -16.22 15.23
C GLU A 180 -5.88 -17.62 14.59
N SER A 181 -5.56 -17.79 13.31
CA SER A 181 -5.76 -19.05 12.57
C SER A 181 -4.77 -20.16 12.91
N GLY A 182 -3.71 -19.85 13.66
CA GLY A 182 -2.60 -20.78 13.90
C GLY A 182 -1.65 -20.92 12.70
N TRP A 183 -1.89 -20.21 11.59
CA TRP A 183 -1.03 -20.31 10.40
C TRP A 183 0.41 -19.85 10.68
N LEU A 184 0.57 -18.82 11.52
CA LEU A 184 1.88 -18.36 12.01
C LEU A 184 2.61 -19.36 12.92
N ALA A 185 1.95 -20.43 13.39
CA ALA A 185 2.63 -21.51 14.11
C ALA A 185 3.39 -22.45 13.15
N THR A 186 3.03 -22.46 11.87
CA THR A 186 3.68 -23.28 10.85
C THR A 186 4.98 -22.66 10.34
N PRO A 187 5.98 -23.45 9.91
CA PRO A 187 7.19 -22.91 9.29
C PRO A 187 6.90 -22.08 8.04
N ILE A 188 5.96 -22.54 7.20
CA ILE A 188 5.55 -21.85 5.96
C ILE A 188 4.92 -20.50 6.30
N GLY A 189 4.02 -20.46 7.28
CA GLY A 189 3.38 -19.22 7.68
C GLY A 189 4.34 -18.21 8.29
N ARG A 190 5.32 -18.65 9.09
CA ARG A 190 6.40 -17.79 9.58
C ARG A 190 7.28 -17.27 8.44
N ALA A 191 7.67 -18.13 7.51
CA ALA A 191 8.49 -17.74 6.37
C ALA A 191 7.78 -16.67 5.51
N TRP A 192 6.49 -16.89 5.20
CA TRP A 192 5.68 -15.93 4.46
C TRP A 192 5.53 -14.61 5.23
N PHE A 193 5.27 -14.66 6.54
CA PHE A 193 5.12 -13.47 7.37
C PHE A 193 6.40 -12.60 7.36
N TRP A 194 7.56 -13.21 7.55
CA TRP A 194 8.84 -12.50 7.50
C TRP A 194 9.14 -11.97 6.10
N ALA A 195 8.89 -12.76 5.06
CA ALA A 195 9.06 -12.31 3.68
C ALA A 195 8.18 -11.09 3.39
N GLN A 196 6.89 -11.12 3.74
CA GLN A 196 5.97 -10.01 3.56
C GLN A 196 6.39 -8.76 4.33
N ASN A 197 6.86 -8.90 5.57
CA ASN A 197 7.39 -7.77 6.32
C ASN A 197 8.68 -7.20 5.69
N GLY A 198 9.53 -8.05 5.13
CA GLY A 198 10.68 -7.63 4.32
C GLY A 198 10.25 -6.84 3.08
N VAL A 199 9.21 -7.28 2.38
CA VAL A 199 8.63 -6.54 1.23
C VAL A 199 8.08 -5.18 1.69
N ASN A 200 7.37 -5.12 2.81
CA ASN A 200 6.87 -3.86 3.39
C ASN A 200 8.01 -2.90 3.74
N LEU A 201 9.06 -3.40 4.39
CA LEU A 201 10.23 -2.60 4.77
C LEU A 201 10.99 -2.08 3.54
N TYR A 202 11.19 -2.94 2.55
CA TYR A 202 11.77 -2.54 1.27
C TYR A 202 10.92 -1.47 0.57
N ALA A 203 9.59 -1.64 0.54
CA ALA A 203 8.69 -0.67 -0.06
C ALA A 203 8.79 0.69 0.64
N VAL A 204 8.73 0.75 1.97
CA VAL A 204 8.88 2.02 2.71
C VAL A 204 10.27 2.60 2.50
N GLY A 205 11.33 1.83 2.72
CA GLY A 205 12.71 2.29 2.58
C GLY A 205 13.03 2.82 1.19
N SER A 206 12.56 2.14 0.13
CA SER A 206 12.73 2.61 -1.25
C SER A 206 12.01 3.93 -1.52
N LEU A 207 10.81 4.14 -0.97
CA LEU A 207 10.11 5.43 -1.09
C LEU A 207 10.86 6.56 -0.37
N LEU A 208 11.36 6.29 0.83
CA LEU A 208 12.13 7.28 1.61
C LEU A 208 13.41 7.69 0.86
N LEU A 209 14.18 6.72 0.36
CA LEU A 209 15.40 6.98 -0.40
C LEU A 209 15.11 7.72 -1.71
N ARG A 210 14.00 7.38 -2.37
CA ARG A 210 13.62 7.96 -3.66
C ARG A 210 13.21 9.43 -3.58
N THR A 211 12.75 9.92 -2.42
CA THR A 211 12.38 11.34 -2.27
C THR A 211 13.49 12.28 -2.70
N ARG A 212 14.75 12.01 -2.32
CA ARG A 212 15.91 12.85 -2.68
C ARG A 212 16.13 12.88 -4.18
N VAL A 213 16.09 11.73 -4.82
CA VAL A 213 16.27 11.59 -6.28
C VAL A 213 15.19 12.34 -7.05
N GLU A 214 13.94 12.27 -6.57
CA GLU A 214 12.82 13.00 -7.21
C GLU A 214 12.90 14.51 -6.97
N ASP A 215 13.26 14.95 -5.77
CA ASP A 215 13.47 16.36 -5.45
C ASP A 215 14.59 16.96 -6.32
N GLU A 216 15.73 16.27 -6.44
CA GLU A 216 16.85 16.69 -7.28
C GLU A 216 16.43 16.78 -8.76
N ALA A 217 15.74 15.76 -9.27
CA ALA A 217 15.24 15.77 -10.64
C ALA A 217 14.23 16.91 -10.90
N LEU A 218 13.34 17.19 -9.94
CA LEU A 218 12.39 18.30 -10.04
C LEU A 218 13.10 19.65 -9.95
N ARG A 219 14.13 19.78 -9.10
CA ARG A 219 14.94 20.99 -8.99
C ARG A 219 15.72 21.26 -10.27
N ASP A 220 16.35 20.26 -10.85
CA ASP A 220 17.14 20.41 -12.08
C ASP A 220 16.26 20.84 -13.26
N GLU A 221 15.01 20.37 -13.32
CA GLU A 221 14.08 20.69 -14.40
C GLU A 221 13.31 22.01 -14.15
N PHE A 222 12.84 22.25 -12.92
CA PHE A 222 11.95 23.36 -12.56
C PHE A 222 12.61 24.34 -11.58
N VAL A 223 13.92 24.59 -11.70
CA VAL A 223 14.77 25.33 -10.74
C VAL A 223 14.04 26.41 -9.93
N GLN A 224 13.57 27.48 -10.58
CA GLN A 224 12.94 28.62 -9.89
C GLN A 224 11.59 28.27 -9.25
N GLU A 225 10.75 27.51 -9.94
CA GLU A 225 9.43 27.08 -9.45
C GLU A 225 9.58 26.13 -8.25
N TRP A 226 10.57 25.23 -8.31
CA TRP A 226 10.87 24.26 -7.27
C TRP A 226 11.46 24.93 -6.04
N GLU A 227 12.40 25.86 -6.18
CA GLU A 227 12.98 26.58 -5.03
C GLU A 227 11.93 27.39 -4.29
N HIS A 228 11.06 28.11 -5.01
CA HIS A 228 9.94 28.82 -4.39
C HIS A 228 8.99 27.86 -3.68
N TRP A 229 8.52 26.80 -4.36
CA TRP A 229 7.61 25.83 -3.77
C TRP A 229 8.22 25.09 -2.56
N ALA A 230 9.49 24.70 -2.62
CA ALA A 230 10.17 24.01 -1.53
C ALA A 230 10.39 24.92 -0.31
N SER A 231 10.45 26.24 -0.51
CA SER A 231 10.50 27.21 0.60
C SER A 231 9.16 27.31 1.34
N GLU A 232 8.04 27.22 0.63
CA GLU A 232 6.68 27.22 1.20
C GLU A 232 6.29 25.85 1.78
N VAL A 233 6.81 24.76 1.19
CA VAL A 233 6.49 23.37 1.55
C VAL A 233 7.77 22.62 1.96
N PRO A 234 8.32 22.90 3.16
CA PRO A 234 9.61 22.34 3.57
C PRO A 234 9.57 20.83 3.79
N TYR A 235 8.41 20.29 4.19
CA TYR A 235 8.25 18.89 4.58
C TYR A 235 8.17 17.93 3.38
N LYS A 236 8.88 16.81 3.47
CA LYS A 236 8.92 15.81 2.38
C LYS A 236 7.72 14.88 2.40
N ILE A 237 7.47 14.19 3.52
CA ILE A 237 6.47 13.11 3.60
C ILE A 237 5.47 13.37 4.71
N LEU A 238 5.94 13.68 5.91
CA LEU A 238 5.08 13.95 7.05
C LEU A 238 5.20 15.42 7.42
N PRO A 239 4.06 16.13 7.59
CA PRO A 239 4.12 17.50 8.04
C PRO A 239 4.79 17.54 9.42
N TRP A 240 5.59 18.58 9.65
CA TRP A 240 6.31 18.80 10.91
C TRP A 240 7.46 17.82 11.21
N ILE A 241 7.82 16.94 10.28
CA ILE A 241 8.97 16.01 10.39
C ILE A 241 9.95 16.29 9.25
N PHE A 242 11.20 16.59 9.59
CA PHE A 242 12.29 16.94 8.66
C PHE A 242 13.04 15.72 8.12
#